data_AF-A0A266LMX0-F1
#
_entry.id   AF-A0A266LMX0-F1
#
_cell.length_a   1.000
_cell.length_b   1.000
_cell.length_c   1.000
_cell.angle_alpha   90.00
_cell.angle_beta   90.00
_cell.angle_gamma   90.00
#
_symmetry.space_group_name_H-M   'P 1'
#
loop_
_entity.id
_entity.type
_entity.pdbx_description
1 polymer ?
#
loop_
_entity_poly.entity_id
_entity_poly.type
_entity_poly.pdbx_seq_one_letter_code
_entity_poly.pdbx_strand_id
1 'polypeptide(L)'
;MTPPISERISHLEGLRRLTRKATAEFYQKPGMTDRFRVKASGFNCFEVVERTTGKVVTPTPCFGYGNAYRQRQELEAKETRFNIKEFGKVMRNWALRVGAILAVFAFLGSHL
;
A
#
# COMPACT_ATOMS: atom_id res chain seq x y z
N MET A 1 1.80 33.19 -37.74
CA MET A 1 2.89 32.43 -38.39
C MET A 1 2.93 31.05 -37.76
N THR A 2 2.88 29.98 -38.55
CA THR A 2 3.05 28.61 -38.06
C THR A 2 4.51 28.38 -37.68
N PRO A 3 4.81 27.91 -36.46
CA PRO A 3 6.18 27.62 -36.07
C PRO A 3 6.77 26.53 -36.97
N PRO A 4 8.08 26.59 -37.26
CA PRO A 4 8.77 25.59 -38.06
C PRO A 4 8.60 24.19 -37.46
N ILE A 5 8.59 23.17 -38.33
CA ILE A 5 8.38 21.77 -37.94
C ILE A 5 9.41 21.31 -36.88
N SER A 6 10.66 21.77 -36.96
CA SER A 6 11.71 21.48 -35.99
C SER A 6 11.37 21.94 -34.58
N GLU A 7 10.83 23.15 -34.45
CA GLU A 7 10.41 23.72 -33.16
C GLU A 7 9.24 22.92 -32.57
N ARG A 8 8.26 22.55 -33.41
CA ARG A 8 7.13 21.71 -33.00
C ARG A 8 7.58 20.32 -32.54
N ILE A 9 8.54 19.70 -33.23
CA ILE A 9 9.13 18.40 -32.84
C ILE A 9 9.84 18.54 -31.49
N SER A 10 10.68 19.58 -31.32
CA SER A 10 11.41 19.81 -30.07
C SER A 10 10.47 20.01 -28.88
N HIS A 11 9.36 20.72 -29.08
CA HIS A 11 8.34 20.93 -28.06
C HIS A 11 7.66 19.60 -27.69
N LEU A 12 7.30 18.79 -28.69
CA LEU A 12 6.68 17.48 -28.48
C LEU A 12 7.62 16.52 -27.74
N GLU A 13 8.92 16.55 -28.06
CA GLU A 13 9.92 15.78 -27.32
C GLU A 13 10.06 16.26 -25.87
N GLY A 14 10.06 17.57 -25.64
CA GLY A 14 10.06 18.16 -24.30
C GLY A 14 8.86 17.68 -23.47
N LEU A 15 7.66 17.74 -24.04
CA LEU A 15 6.43 17.24 -23.41
C LEU A 15 6.53 15.74 -23.11
N ARG A 16 6.99 14.92 -24.06
CA ARG A 16 7.18 13.48 -23.85
C ARG A 16 8.16 13.17 -22.71
N ARG A 17 9.25 13.95 -22.58
CA ARG A 17 10.21 13.81 -21.47
C ARG A 17 9.57 14.16 -20.13
N LEU A 18 8.80 15.25 -20.07
CA LEU A 18 8.08 15.65 -18.86
C LEU A 18 7.03 14.62 -18.45
N THR A 19 6.26 14.08 -19.40
CA THR A 19 5.28 13.03 -19.12
C THR A 19 5.97 11.79 -18.57
N ARG A 20 7.05 11.30 -19.22
CA ARG A 20 7.81 10.15 -18.71
C ARG A 20 8.36 10.36 -17.30
N LYS A 21 8.84 11.58 -17.00
CA LYS A 21 9.30 11.93 -15.66
C LYS A 21 8.16 11.91 -14.63
N ALA A 22 7.04 12.55 -14.93
CA ALA A 22 5.86 12.55 -14.06
C ALA A 22 5.32 11.13 -13.82
N THR A 23 5.32 10.30 -14.86
CA THR A 23 4.95 8.88 -14.79
C THR A 23 5.92 8.11 -13.90
N ALA A 24 7.24 8.29 -14.03
CA ALA A 24 8.22 7.66 -13.15
C ALA A 24 8.12 8.12 -11.68
N GLU A 25 7.75 9.37 -11.45
CA GLU A 25 7.49 9.92 -10.11
C GLU A 25 6.19 9.35 -9.50
N PHE A 26 5.14 9.15 -10.31
CA PHE A 26 3.86 8.60 -9.86
C PHE A 26 3.90 7.08 -9.65
N TYR A 27 4.64 6.34 -10.49
CA TYR A 27 4.83 4.89 -10.37
C TYR A 27 6.01 4.51 -9.44
N GLN A 28 6.23 5.25 -8.35
CA GLN A 28 7.06 4.76 -7.27
C GLN A 28 6.34 3.58 -6.60
N LYS A 29 6.66 2.36 -7.05
CA LYS A 29 6.26 1.14 -6.35
C LYS A 29 6.76 1.23 -4.90
N PRO A 30 5.95 0.85 -3.90
CA PRO A 30 6.40 0.72 -2.53
C PRO A 30 7.73 -0.05 -2.49
N GLY A 31 8.80 0.59 -2.00
CA GLY A 31 10.11 -0.05 -1.81
C GLY A 31 11.15 0.08 -2.94
N MET A 32 10.88 0.72 -4.08
CA MET A 32 11.86 0.79 -5.18
C MET A 32 12.69 2.09 -5.23
N THR A 33 12.17 3.23 -4.81
CA THR A 33 12.95 4.48 -4.71
C THR A 33 12.19 5.51 -3.88
N ASP A 34 12.33 5.45 -2.55
CA ASP A 34 11.80 6.49 -1.66
C ASP A 34 12.52 7.82 -1.93
N ARG A 35 11.97 8.64 -2.83
CA ARG A 35 12.50 9.97 -3.15
C ARG A 35 12.52 10.87 -1.92
N PHE A 36 11.55 10.67 -1.03
CA PHE A 36 11.43 11.41 0.22
C PHE A 36 11.60 10.46 1.40
N ARG A 37 12.32 10.93 2.43
CA ARG A 37 12.44 10.27 3.72
C ARG A 37 11.76 11.13 4.76
N VAL A 38 11.04 10.50 5.68
CA VAL A 38 10.47 11.17 6.84
C VAL A 38 11.48 11.19 7.98
N LYS A 39 11.73 12.36 8.55
CA LYS A 39 12.56 12.55 9.75
C LYS A 39 11.66 12.99 10.91
N ALA A 40 11.80 12.35 12.07
CA ALA A 40 11.10 12.80 13.27
C ALA A 40 11.67 14.15 13.73
N SER A 41 10.78 15.12 13.98
CA SER A 41 11.15 16.48 14.44
C SER A 41 10.80 16.69 15.94
N GLY A 42 10.16 15.71 16.59
CA GLY A 42 9.70 15.78 17.99
C GLY A 42 8.28 16.31 18.11
N PHE A 43 7.70 16.31 19.32
CA PHE A 43 6.35 16.85 19.60
C PHE A 43 5.22 16.38 18.65
N ASN A 44 5.20 15.09 18.30
CA ASN A 44 4.24 14.52 17.34
C ASN A 44 4.38 15.07 15.90
N CYS A 45 5.52 15.67 15.57
CA CYS A 45 5.81 16.26 14.28
C CYS A 45 6.86 15.47 13.48
N PHE A 46 6.80 15.63 12.16
CA PHE A 46 7.77 15.08 11.23
C PHE A 46 8.07 16.05 10.08
N GLU A 47 9.25 15.90 9.52
CA GLU A 47 9.73 16.64 8.36
C GLU A 47 9.88 15.69 7.18
N VAL A 48 9.52 16.16 5.99
CA VAL A 48 9.75 15.45 4.73
C VAL A 48 11.04 15.96 4.12
N VAL A 49 12.01 15.06 3.97
CA VAL A 49 13.35 15.36 3.48
C VAL A 49 13.55 14.67 2.14
N GLU A 50 14.05 15.38 1.13
CA GLU A 50 14.44 14.76 -0.12
C GLU A 50 15.71 13.92 0.08
N ARG A 51 15.67 12.65 -0.34
CA ARG A 51 16.72 11.66 -0.02
C ARG A 51 18.05 11.93 -0.72
N THR A 52 18.01 12.53 -1.92
CA THR A 52 19.19 12.84 -2.73
C THR A 52 19.91 14.09 -2.25
N THR A 53 19.16 15.12 -1.81
CA THR A 53 19.70 16.43 -1.45
C THR A 53 19.78 16.66 0.05
N GLY A 54 19.07 15.86 0.86
CA GLY A 54 18.95 16.08 2.31
C GLY A 54 18.15 17.32 2.67
N LYS A 55 17.51 17.99 1.69
CA LYS A 55 16.78 19.24 1.91
C LYS A 55 15.39 18.95 2.47
N VAL A 56 14.98 19.72 3.47
CA VAL A 56 13.61 19.72 3.97
C VAL A 56 12.70 20.34 2.91
N VAL A 57 11.73 19.57 2.46
CA VAL A 57 10.77 19.93 1.39
C VAL A 57 9.53 20.61 1.99
N THR A 58 9.29 20.38 3.28
CA THR A 58 8.12 20.89 4.00
C THR A 58 8.47 22.22 4.67
N PRO A 59 7.73 23.31 4.37
CA PRO A 59 8.02 24.62 4.95
C PRO A 59 7.69 24.71 6.46
N THR A 60 6.83 23.83 6.95
CA THR A 60 6.46 23.69 8.37
C THR A 60 6.46 22.21 8.78
N PRO A 61 6.76 21.90 10.06
CA PRO A 61 6.67 20.54 10.57
C PRO A 61 5.24 19.98 10.41
N CYS A 62 5.11 18.83 9.77
CA CYS A 62 3.83 18.15 9.64
C CYS A 62 3.45 17.47 10.95
N PHE A 63 2.19 17.58 11.38
CA PHE A 63 1.70 16.96 12.61
C PHE A 63 1.15 15.55 12.37
N GLY A 64 1.18 14.70 13.41
CA GLY A 64 0.54 13.39 13.41
C GLY A 64 1.51 12.19 13.35
N TYR A 65 2.80 12.41 13.57
CA TYR A 65 3.81 11.33 13.57
C TYR A 65 3.46 10.20 14.54
N GLY A 66 3.10 10.53 15.78
CA GLY A 66 2.72 9.59 16.83
C GLY A 66 1.46 8.79 16.49
N ASN A 67 0.48 9.41 15.84
CA ASN A 67 -0.72 8.70 15.38
C ASN A 67 -0.38 7.69 14.27
N ALA A 68 0.40 8.12 13.29
CA ALA A 68 0.86 7.26 12.20
C ALA A 68 1.75 6.11 12.74
N TYR A 69 2.63 6.41 13.69
CA TYR A 69 3.50 5.44 14.34
C TYR A 69 2.71 4.41 15.15
N ARG A 70 1.74 4.85 15.94
CA ARG A 70 0.85 3.96 16.70
C ARG A 70 0.01 3.09 15.78
N GLN A 71 -0.56 3.66 14.71
CA GLN A 71 -1.33 2.91 13.73
C GLN A 71 -0.47 1.87 13.01
N ARG A 72 0.79 2.19 12.69
CA ARG A 72 1.74 1.22 12.16
C ARG A 72 1.96 0.05 13.13
N GLN A 73 2.22 0.34 14.41
CA GLN A 73 2.38 -0.72 15.42
C GLN A 73 1.12 -1.58 15.58
N GLU A 74 -0.07 -0.96 15.56
CA GLU A 74 -1.34 -1.69 15.61
C GLU A 74 -1.54 -2.61 14.40
N LEU A 75 -1.13 -2.17 13.20
CA LEU A 75 -1.19 -2.96 11.98
C LEU A 75 -0.18 -4.11 12.01
N GLU A 76 1.07 -3.86 12.39
CA GLU A 76 2.11 -4.90 12.57
C GLU A 76 1.66 -5.94 13.61
N ALA A 77 1.07 -5.50 14.73
CA ALA A 77 0.53 -6.40 15.75
C ALA A 77 -0.70 -7.20 15.28
N LYS A 78 -1.53 -6.65 14.38
CA LYS A 78 -2.67 -7.36 13.79
C LYS A 78 -2.23 -8.36 12.73
N GLU A 79 -1.19 -8.05 11.95
CA GLU A 79 -0.63 -8.95 10.94
C GLU A 79 -0.11 -10.24 11.59
N THR A 80 0.52 -10.14 12.77
CA THR A 80 0.94 -11.32 13.55
C THR A 80 -0.18 -12.19 14.11
N ARG A 81 -1.46 -11.77 14.03
CA ARG A 81 -2.60 -12.53 14.58
C ARG A 81 -3.22 -13.53 13.62
N PHE A 82 -2.81 -13.59 12.36
CA PHE A 82 -3.35 -14.57 11.41
C PHE A 82 -2.69 -15.94 11.59
N ASN A 83 -3.10 -16.68 12.62
CA ASN A 83 -2.58 -18.02 12.89
C ASN A 83 -3.27 -19.05 11.96
N ILE A 84 -2.56 -19.43 10.88
CA ILE A 84 -3.03 -20.41 9.89
C ILE A 84 -3.46 -21.73 10.53
N LYS A 85 -2.84 -22.13 11.65
CA LYS A 85 -3.20 -23.37 12.36
C LYS A 85 -4.57 -23.26 13.03
N GLU A 86 -4.89 -22.11 13.62
CA GLU A 86 -6.20 -21.87 14.23
C GLU A 86 -7.30 -21.78 13.16
N PHE A 87 -7.03 -21.07 12.06
CA PHE A 87 -7.93 -21.01 10.91
C PHE A 87 -8.23 -22.41 10.36
N GLY A 88 -7.20 -23.24 10.14
CA GLY A 88 -7.36 -24.61 9.69
C GLY A 88 -8.19 -25.48 10.65
N LYS A 89 -7.99 -25.31 11.97
CA LYS A 89 -8.78 -26.04 12.99
C LYS A 89 -10.25 -25.64 12.96
N VAL A 90 -10.55 -24.36 12.81
CA VAL A 90 -11.92 -23.83 12.69
C VAL A 90 -12.58 -24.34 11.41
N MET A 91 -11.89 -24.25 10.28
CA MET A 91 -12.37 -24.75 8.98
C MET A 91 -12.67 -26.25 9.01
N ARG A 92 -11.77 -27.06 9.60
CA ARG A 92 -11.98 -28.51 9.75
C ARG A 92 -13.22 -28.83 10.60
N ASN A 93 -13.38 -28.15 11.74
CA ASN A 93 -14.55 -28.36 12.60
C ASN A 93 -15.85 -27.96 11.90
N TRP A 94 -15.82 -26.87 11.12
CA TRP A 94 -16.98 -26.44 10.35
C TRP A 94 -17.32 -27.44 9.24
N ALA A 95 -16.33 -27.90 8.48
CA ALA A 95 -16.50 -28.91 7.43
C ALA A 95 -17.04 -30.25 7.98
N LEU A 96 -16.56 -30.70 9.14
CA LEU A 96 -17.07 -31.90 9.80
C LEU A 96 -18.56 -31.77 10.19
N ARG A 97 -18.96 -30.61 10.71
CA ARG A 97 -20.37 -30.36 11.09
C ARG A 97 -21.28 -30.34 9.87
N VAL A 98 -20.89 -29.64 8.82
CA VAL A 98 -21.65 -29.58 7.56
C VAL A 98 -21.73 -30.98 6.93
N GLY A 99 -20.62 -31.71 6.89
CA GLY A 99 -20.57 -33.08 6.38
C GLY A 99 -21.47 -34.04 7.16
N ALA A 100 -21.50 -33.94 8.50
CA ALA A 100 -22.39 -34.76 9.32
C ALA A 100 -23.87 -34.45 9.06
N ILE A 101 -24.24 -33.16 8.96
CA ILE A 101 -25.62 -32.75 8.64
C ILE A 101 -26.03 -33.27 7.26
N LEU A 102 -25.15 -33.13 6.26
CA LEU A 102 -25.41 -33.62 4.91
C LEU A 102 -25.50 -35.15 4.86
N ALA A 103 -24.68 -35.87 5.61
CA ALA A 103 -24.73 -37.33 5.68
C ALA A 103 -26.05 -37.81 6.31
N VAL A 104 -26.49 -37.17 7.40
CA VAL A 104 -27.78 -37.46 8.03
C VAL A 104 -28.94 -37.13 7.08
N PHE A 105 -28.87 -35.99 6.39
CA PHE A 105 -29.87 -35.60 5.39
C PHE A 105 -29.94 -36.58 4.22
N ALA A 106 -28.79 -36.99 3.68
CA ALA A 106 -28.72 -37.95 2.59
C ALA A 106 -29.24 -39.34 3.04
N PHE A 107 -28.89 -39.77 4.24
CA PHE A 107 -29.33 -41.06 4.78
C PHE A 107 -30.84 -41.10 5.03
N LEU A 108 -31.39 -40.08 5.71
CA LEU A 108 -32.84 -39.99 5.97
C LEU A 108 -33.64 -39.71 4.69
N GLY A 109 -33.09 -38.92 3.77
CA GLY A 109 -33.71 -38.64 2.47
C GLY A 109 -33.69 -39.83 1.51
N SER A 110 -32.73 -40.76 1.66
CA SER A 110 -32.68 -42.01 0.87
C SER A 110 -33.61 -43.12 1.36
N HIS A 111 -34.22 -42.94 2.55
CA HIS A 111 -35.14 -43.90 3.16
C HIS A 111 -36.63 -43.49 3.04
N LEU A 112 -36.91 -42.38 2.35
CA LEU A 112 -38.23 -41.96 1.85
C LEU A 112 -38.35 -42.33 0.37
#